data_AF-A0A9J2P128-F1
#
_entry.id   AF-A0A9J2P128-F1
#
_cell.length_a   1.000
_cell.length_b   1.000
_cell.length_c   1.000
_cell.angle_alpha   90.00
_cell.angle_beta   90.00
_cell.angle_gamma   90.00
#
_symmetry.space_group_name_H-M   'P 1'
#
loop_
_entity.id
_entity.type
_entity.pdbx_description
1 polymer ?
#
loop_
_entity_poly.entity_id
_entity_poly.type
_entity_poly.pdbx_seq_one_letter_code
_entity_poly.pdbx_strand_id
1 'polypeptide(L)'
;MKKLFFGRKKLKKSQSVQHEKSERVLVNGGSHLQTSRTFDQPTAGTSRDSTFDDYHSFLDAASSSLGEEHHFDEELDKHMMQTISDVKYTKRRAKFVAVGEVNFQRQCLDAHNLVRAKYGCQPLIWSQELSDLAHTWAVKLAERGRILYPELPGIGENIRLSMADEQTHLPSGIEVTDFWADEAENFDFERPRWHPSTQHFTQIVWKETFEMGIARCWNTSKNCIAIVAFYRPAGNSNAPGEFQVNVPSKASLEDLPLSSNTPLRFVVSAMQRSMTLSDSAVQSPARSSKQ
;
A
#
# COMPACT_ATOMS: atom_id res chain seq x y z
N MET A 1 6.50 -52.84 21.30
CA MET A 1 7.99 -52.86 21.23
C MET A 1 8.43 -52.88 19.77
N LYS A 2 9.12 -51.82 19.32
CA LYS A 2 10.16 -51.82 18.26
C LYS A 2 10.76 -50.42 18.25
N LYS A 3 11.93 -50.28 18.89
CA LYS A 3 12.75 -49.06 18.93
C LYS A 3 13.61 -49.03 17.68
N LEU A 4 13.63 -47.92 16.94
CA LEU A 4 14.65 -47.62 15.96
C LEU A 4 15.40 -46.37 16.44
N PHE A 5 16.65 -46.60 16.84
CA PHE A 5 17.67 -45.59 17.15
C PHE A 5 18.57 -45.40 15.91
N PHE A 6 19.44 -44.39 16.00
CA PHE A 6 20.45 -43.89 15.04
C PHE A 6 19.94 -42.76 14.11
N GLY A 7 20.55 -41.58 14.07
CA GLY A 7 21.75 -41.08 14.74
C GLY A 7 21.92 -39.58 14.49
N ARG A 8 22.31 -38.83 15.54
CA ARG A 8 22.65 -37.41 15.46
C ARG A 8 23.99 -37.24 14.74
N LYS A 9 24.02 -36.54 13.60
CA LYS A 9 25.25 -35.93 13.08
C LYS A 9 25.31 -34.48 13.55
N LYS A 10 26.22 -34.21 14.49
CA LYS A 10 26.69 -32.86 14.83
C LYS A 10 27.74 -32.47 13.78
N LEU A 11 27.54 -31.38 13.04
CA LEU A 11 28.61 -30.70 12.31
C LEU A 11 28.97 -29.38 13.02
N LYS A 12 30.28 -29.13 13.02
CA LYS A 12 31.02 -28.22 13.88
C LYS A 12 30.89 -26.76 13.43
N LYS A 13 30.88 -25.86 14.41
CA LYS A 13 31.20 -24.43 14.30
C LYS A 13 32.56 -24.24 13.62
N SER A 14 32.64 -23.29 12.70
CA SER A 14 33.89 -22.63 12.32
C SER A 14 33.78 -21.16 12.74
N GLN A 15 34.72 -20.71 13.59
CA GLN A 15 34.92 -19.32 13.98
C GLN A 15 36.10 -18.73 13.21
N SER A 16 35.90 -17.48 12.78
CA SER A 16 36.84 -16.35 12.68
C SER A 16 38.16 -16.49 11.90
N VAL A 17 38.33 -15.61 10.91
CA VAL A 17 39.54 -14.77 10.80
C VAL A 17 39.10 -13.33 10.50
N GLN A 18 39.38 -12.44 11.44
CA GLN A 18 39.39 -11.00 11.26
C GLN A 18 40.69 -10.61 10.53
N HIS A 19 40.62 -9.71 9.57
CA HIS A 19 41.80 -8.96 9.14
C HIS A 19 41.45 -7.47 9.17
N GLU A 20 41.88 -6.84 10.25
CA GLU A 20 42.02 -5.41 10.42
C GLU A 20 43.18 -4.96 9.52
N LYS A 21 42.98 -3.88 8.76
CA LYS A 21 44.10 -3.03 8.33
C LYS A 21 43.63 -1.58 8.29
N SER A 22 43.97 -0.87 9.36
CA SER A 22 44.03 0.58 9.42
C SER A 22 45.33 1.05 8.76
N GLU A 23 45.26 2.06 7.89
CA GLU A 23 46.35 3.00 7.72
C GLU A 23 45.81 4.39 7.35
N ARG A 24 46.43 5.40 7.98
CA ARG A 24 46.01 6.81 8.06
C ARG A 24 46.75 7.67 7.04
N VAL A 25 46.02 8.68 6.53
CA VAL A 25 46.42 10.09 6.32
C VAL A 25 47.49 10.39 5.25
N LEU A 26 47.13 11.25 4.28
CA LEU A 26 47.83 12.53 4.03
C LEU A 26 46.96 13.51 3.23
N VAL A 27 47.20 14.80 3.51
CA VAL A 27 46.45 16.01 3.17
C VAL A 27 47.14 16.74 2.01
N ASN A 28 46.35 17.45 1.19
CA ASN A 28 46.59 18.72 0.46
C ASN A 28 45.78 18.67 -0.86
N GLY A 29 44.91 19.62 -1.21
CA GLY A 29 45.04 21.08 -1.15
C GLY A 29 45.37 21.58 -2.56
N GLY A 30 44.44 22.28 -3.24
CA GLY A 30 44.71 22.84 -4.57
C GLY A 30 43.49 23.41 -5.29
N SER A 31 43.35 24.72 -5.23
CA SER A 31 42.35 25.59 -5.83
C SER A 31 42.64 25.97 -7.30
N HIS A 32 41.58 26.46 -7.97
CA HIS A 32 41.58 27.52 -9.01
C HIS A 32 41.95 27.13 -10.47
N LEU A 33 41.00 27.27 -11.41
CA LEU A 33 40.95 28.37 -12.40
C LEU A 33 39.87 28.16 -13.48
N GLN A 34 39.06 29.20 -13.66
CA GLN A 34 38.23 29.49 -14.82
C GLN A 34 39.07 29.62 -16.10
N THR A 35 38.50 29.30 -17.25
CA THR A 35 38.49 30.21 -18.41
C THR A 35 37.37 29.85 -19.39
N SER A 36 36.58 30.87 -19.70
CA SER A 36 35.56 30.97 -20.75
C SER A 36 36.12 30.74 -22.16
N ARG A 37 35.28 30.24 -23.08
CA ARG A 37 35.26 30.68 -24.48
C ARG A 37 33.84 30.72 -25.03
N THR A 38 33.63 31.76 -25.83
CA THR A 38 32.43 32.42 -26.31
C THR A 38 32.20 32.18 -27.81
N PHE A 39 30.94 32.40 -28.26
CA PHE A 39 30.48 32.76 -29.62
C PHE A 39 30.69 31.69 -30.73
N ASP A 40 29.80 31.46 -31.70
CA ASP A 40 29.02 32.38 -32.53
C ASP A 40 27.65 31.80 -32.99
N GLN A 41 26.72 32.70 -33.26
CA GLN A 41 25.49 32.52 -34.04
C GLN A 41 25.72 33.11 -35.46
N PRO A 42 24.98 32.66 -36.48
CA PRO A 42 24.44 33.65 -37.42
C PRO A 42 22.97 33.41 -37.82
N THR A 43 22.39 34.51 -38.30
CA THR A 43 20.97 34.84 -38.57
C THR A 43 20.51 34.64 -40.02
N ALA A 44 19.18 34.78 -40.20
CA ALA A 44 18.38 35.09 -41.42
C ALA A 44 17.98 33.88 -42.30
N GLY A 45 16.69 33.58 -42.53
CA GLY A 45 15.67 34.32 -43.30
C GLY A 45 15.44 33.54 -44.62
N THR A 46 14.26 33.07 -45.05
CA THR A 46 13.22 33.82 -45.79
C THR A 46 12.06 32.85 -46.18
N SER A 47 10.89 33.43 -46.42
CA SER A 47 9.55 32.91 -46.77
C SER A 47 9.35 32.06 -48.05
N ARG A 48 8.29 31.23 -48.07
CA ARG A 48 7.21 31.05 -49.11
C ARG A 48 6.40 29.77 -48.81
N ASP A 49 5.11 29.84 -48.47
CA ASP A 49 3.90 30.00 -49.30
C ASP A 49 3.51 28.77 -50.14
N SER A 50 2.47 28.04 -49.71
CA SER A 50 1.48 27.39 -50.59
C SER A 50 0.32 26.81 -49.78
N THR A 51 -0.87 27.23 -50.17
CA THR A 51 -2.24 26.91 -49.73
C THR A 51 -2.66 25.45 -49.95
N PHE A 52 -3.71 25.04 -49.21
CA PHE A 52 -4.93 24.34 -49.66
C PHE A 52 -5.30 23.11 -48.80
N ASP A 53 -6.59 23.04 -48.46
CA ASP A 53 -7.36 21.97 -47.79
C ASP A 53 -7.17 21.71 -46.28
N ASP A 54 -8.15 22.16 -45.49
CA ASP A 54 -8.93 21.24 -44.65
C ASP A 54 -10.19 21.91 -44.07
N TYR A 55 -11.29 21.79 -44.81
CA TYR A 55 -12.66 21.94 -44.33
C TYR A 55 -13.26 20.54 -44.29
N HIS A 56 -13.23 19.86 -43.14
CA HIS A 56 -14.22 18.85 -42.67
C HIS A 56 -13.69 18.06 -41.46
N SER A 57 -14.06 18.48 -40.25
CA SER A 57 -14.60 17.60 -39.20
C SER A 57 -14.92 18.41 -37.94
N PHE A 58 -15.90 19.30 -38.10
CA PHE A 58 -16.76 19.73 -37.01
C PHE A 58 -17.65 18.53 -36.64
N LEU A 59 -17.18 17.66 -35.75
CA LEU A 59 -17.92 16.66 -34.95
C LEU A 59 -16.89 15.65 -34.42
N ASP A 60 -16.38 15.87 -33.21
CA ASP A 60 -15.86 14.80 -32.32
C ASP A 60 -15.44 15.32 -30.93
N ALA A 61 -15.50 16.63 -30.67
CA ALA A 61 -15.12 17.22 -29.39
C ALA A 61 -16.16 17.09 -28.25
N ALA A 62 -17.14 16.17 -28.34
CA ALA A 62 -18.15 16.02 -27.29
C ALA A 62 -18.63 14.57 -27.10
N SER A 63 -17.70 13.62 -26.93
CA SER A 63 -18.04 12.31 -26.38
C SER A 63 -16.82 11.59 -25.76
N SER A 64 -16.28 12.13 -24.68
CA SER A 64 -15.48 11.34 -23.72
C SER A 64 -15.79 11.75 -22.29
N SER A 65 -17.07 11.59 -21.93
CA SER A 65 -17.53 11.68 -20.56
C SER A 65 -17.35 10.33 -19.87
N LEU A 66 -16.52 10.31 -18.83
CA LEU A 66 -16.46 9.32 -17.74
C LEU A 66 -15.84 7.96 -18.08
N GLY A 67 -14.52 7.95 -18.24
CA GLY A 67 -13.72 6.80 -17.82
C GLY A 67 -13.27 7.03 -16.38
N GLU A 68 -13.78 6.23 -15.44
CA GLU A 68 -13.14 6.07 -14.14
C GLU A 68 -11.79 5.38 -14.39
N GLU A 69 -10.72 6.16 -14.50
CA GLU A 69 -9.35 5.65 -14.49
C GLU A 69 -9.05 5.20 -13.05
N HIS A 70 -9.58 4.04 -12.65
CA HIS A 70 -9.03 3.27 -11.54
C HIS A 70 -7.52 3.18 -11.78
N HIS A 71 -6.71 3.60 -10.81
CA HIS A 71 -5.26 3.40 -10.90
C HIS A 71 -5.01 1.89 -10.86
N PHE A 72 -4.85 1.30 -12.05
CA PHE A 72 -4.56 -0.12 -12.25
C PHE A 72 -3.11 -0.36 -11.81
N ASP A 73 -2.90 -1.22 -10.82
CA ASP A 73 -1.57 -1.65 -10.38
C ASP A 73 -1.18 -2.82 -11.28
N GLU A 74 -0.35 -2.54 -12.29
CA GLU A 74 0.00 -3.50 -13.34
C GLU A 74 0.55 -4.82 -12.78
N GLU A 75 1.25 -4.79 -11.64
CA GLU A 75 1.79 -5.99 -11.01
C GLU A 75 0.69 -6.84 -10.37
N LEU A 76 -0.21 -6.23 -9.61
CA LEU A 76 -1.35 -6.95 -9.03
C LEU A 76 -2.29 -7.47 -10.11
N ASP A 77 -2.50 -6.71 -11.18
CA ASP A 77 -3.35 -7.13 -12.29
C ASP A 77 -2.73 -8.27 -13.09
N LYS A 78 -1.41 -8.24 -13.30
CA LYS A 78 -0.66 -9.37 -13.86
C LYS A 78 -0.78 -10.60 -12.95
N HIS A 79 -0.66 -10.44 -11.63
CA HIS A 79 -0.85 -11.53 -10.68
C HIS A 79 -2.27 -12.10 -10.73
N MET A 80 -3.29 -11.24 -10.79
CA MET A 80 -4.69 -11.64 -10.91
C MET A 80 -4.94 -12.40 -12.21
N MET A 81 -4.47 -11.89 -13.35
CA MET A 81 -4.62 -12.52 -14.66
C MET A 81 -3.89 -13.87 -14.73
N GLN A 82 -2.66 -13.93 -14.19
CA GLN A 82 -1.90 -15.16 -14.09
C GLN A 82 -2.63 -16.18 -13.21
N THR A 83 -3.11 -15.76 -12.03
CA THR A 83 -3.86 -16.62 -11.12
C THR A 83 -5.11 -17.17 -11.79
N ILE A 84 -5.89 -16.32 -12.49
CA ILE A 84 -7.09 -16.73 -13.24
C ILE A 84 -6.74 -17.75 -14.33
N SER A 85 -5.63 -17.55 -15.04
CA SER A 85 -5.13 -18.47 -16.06
C SER A 85 -4.75 -19.83 -15.46
N ASP A 86 -4.00 -19.83 -14.37
CA ASP A 86 -3.49 -21.04 -13.72
C ASP A 86 -4.62 -21.87 -13.10
N VAL A 87 -5.66 -21.22 -12.57
CA VAL A 87 -6.81 -21.93 -12.01
C VAL A 87 -7.79 -22.46 -13.06
N LYS A 88 -7.62 -22.12 -14.34
CA LYS A 88 -8.50 -22.57 -15.44
C LYS A 88 -8.66 -24.09 -15.48
N TYR A 89 -7.63 -24.84 -15.08
CA TYR A 89 -7.61 -26.31 -15.08
C TYR A 89 -7.61 -26.94 -13.67
N THR A 90 -7.79 -26.14 -12.62
CA THR A 90 -7.79 -26.63 -11.23
C THR A 90 -9.17 -27.05 -10.75
N LYS A 91 -9.22 -27.89 -9.70
CA LYS A 91 -10.48 -28.28 -9.04
C LYS A 91 -11.26 -27.03 -8.61
N ARG A 92 -12.59 -27.01 -8.80
CA ARG A 92 -13.47 -25.85 -8.50
C ARG A 92 -13.20 -25.21 -7.13
N ARG A 93 -13.03 -26.01 -6.07
CA ARG A 93 -12.76 -25.50 -4.71
C ARG A 93 -11.45 -24.71 -4.62
N ALA A 94 -10.39 -25.19 -5.25
CA ALA A 94 -9.11 -24.48 -5.29
C ALA A 94 -9.21 -23.18 -6.09
N LYS A 95 -9.97 -23.19 -7.20
CA LYS A 95 -10.28 -22.00 -7.99
C LYS A 95 -10.99 -20.91 -7.17
N PHE A 96 -12.04 -21.24 -6.42
CA PHE A 96 -12.76 -20.27 -5.59
C PHE A 96 -11.87 -19.65 -4.51
N VAL A 97 -11.00 -20.44 -3.89
CA VAL A 97 -10.06 -19.95 -2.87
C VAL A 97 -9.07 -18.97 -3.49
N ALA A 98 -8.44 -19.33 -4.62
CA ALA A 98 -7.47 -18.45 -5.28
C ALA A 98 -8.08 -17.11 -5.72
N VAL A 99 -9.26 -17.14 -6.35
CA VAL A 99 -9.97 -15.91 -6.74
C VAL A 99 -10.38 -15.09 -5.51
N GLY A 100 -10.80 -15.75 -4.43
CA GLY A 100 -11.15 -15.09 -3.17
C GLY A 100 -9.97 -14.40 -2.50
N GLU A 101 -8.77 -14.98 -2.57
CA GLU A 101 -7.55 -14.40 -2.02
C GLU A 101 -7.08 -13.18 -2.85
N VAL A 102 -7.09 -13.28 -4.18
CA VAL A 102 -6.75 -12.13 -5.05
C VAL A 102 -7.71 -10.95 -4.84
N ASN A 103 -9.02 -11.23 -4.73
CA ASN A 103 -10.00 -10.19 -4.41
C ASN A 103 -9.75 -9.55 -3.05
N PHE A 104 -9.37 -10.35 -2.05
CA PHE A 104 -8.99 -9.83 -0.73
C PHE A 104 -7.77 -8.92 -0.82
N GLN A 105 -6.73 -9.32 -1.55
CA GLN A 105 -5.51 -8.53 -1.76
C GLN A 105 -5.80 -7.18 -2.45
N ARG A 106 -6.59 -7.19 -3.54
CA ARG A 106 -7.03 -5.98 -4.23
C ARG A 106 -7.80 -5.04 -3.32
N GLN A 107 -8.78 -5.56 -2.58
CA GLN A 107 -9.55 -4.78 -1.62
C GLN A 107 -8.66 -4.13 -0.55
N CYS A 108 -7.64 -4.85 -0.07
CA CYS A 108 -6.71 -4.29 0.90
C CYS A 108 -5.89 -3.14 0.30
N LEU A 109 -5.27 -3.35 -0.87
CA LEU A 109 -4.44 -2.33 -1.52
C LEU A 109 -5.26 -1.06 -1.81
N ASP A 110 -6.45 -1.22 -2.37
CA ASP A 110 -7.35 -0.10 -2.66
C ASP A 110 -7.76 0.65 -1.39
N ALA A 111 -8.17 -0.08 -0.35
CA ALA A 111 -8.55 0.54 0.91
C ALA A 111 -7.37 1.27 1.58
N HIS A 112 -6.15 0.71 1.52
CA HIS A 112 -4.95 1.37 2.04
C HIS A 112 -4.68 2.68 1.29
N ASN A 113 -4.79 2.64 -0.04
CA ASN A 113 -4.56 3.80 -0.88
C ASN A 113 -5.63 4.89 -0.70
N LEU A 114 -6.88 4.50 -0.44
CA LEU A 114 -7.95 5.43 -0.06
C LEU A 114 -7.66 6.10 1.30
N VAL A 115 -7.15 5.36 2.29
CA VAL A 115 -6.74 5.94 3.58
C VAL A 115 -5.56 6.89 3.37
N ARG A 116 -4.52 6.46 2.67
CA ARG A 116 -3.32 7.26 2.39
C ARG A 116 -3.63 8.57 1.67
N ALA A 117 -4.57 8.55 0.72
CA ALA A 117 -5.02 9.76 0.04
C ALA A 117 -5.62 10.81 1.00
N LYS A 118 -6.33 10.39 2.06
CA LYS A 118 -6.88 11.30 3.08
C LYS A 118 -5.80 12.04 3.88
N TYR A 119 -4.59 11.49 3.93
CA TYR A 119 -3.43 12.06 4.62
C TYR A 119 -2.36 12.60 3.66
N GLY A 120 -2.66 12.68 2.35
CA GLY A 120 -1.72 13.20 1.36
C GLY A 120 -0.50 12.30 1.10
N CYS A 121 -0.56 11.02 1.47
CA CYS A 121 0.50 10.05 1.18
C CYS A 121 0.36 9.48 -0.24
N GLN A 122 1.49 9.20 -0.89
CA GLN A 122 1.51 8.53 -2.19
C GLN A 122 0.89 7.13 -2.11
N PRO A 123 0.21 6.64 -3.15
CA PRO A 123 -0.33 5.27 -3.14
C PRO A 123 0.79 4.24 -2.97
N LEU A 124 0.49 3.15 -2.27
CA LEU A 124 1.31 1.95 -2.23
C LEU A 124 1.12 1.17 -3.53
N ILE A 125 2.20 0.50 -3.94
CA ILE A 125 2.20 -0.50 -5.00
C ILE A 125 2.20 -1.90 -4.40
N TRP A 126 1.64 -2.85 -5.14
CA TRP A 126 1.65 -4.25 -4.76
C TRP A 126 3.05 -4.84 -4.83
N SER A 127 3.36 -5.77 -3.92
CA SER A 127 4.56 -6.60 -3.98
C SER A 127 4.21 -8.06 -3.76
N GLN A 128 4.37 -8.87 -4.81
CA GLN A 128 4.11 -10.31 -4.71
C GLN A 128 5.04 -10.99 -3.70
N GLU A 129 6.30 -10.56 -3.63
CA GLU A 129 7.28 -11.06 -2.67
C GLU A 129 6.80 -10.87 -1.22
N LEU A 130 6.35 -9.66 -0.88
CA LEU A 130 5.81 -9.37 0.45
C LEU A 130 4.53 -10.15 0.74
N SER A 131 3.68 -10.37 -0.26
CA SER A 131 2.47 -11.16 -0.13
C SER A 131 2.76 -12.63 0.17
N ASP A 132 3.73 -13.24 -0.52
CA ASP A 132 4.11 -14.63 -0.30
C ASP A 132 4.74 -14.83 1.10
N LEU A 133 5.55 -13.86 1.54
CA LEU A 133 6.07 -13.80 2.91
C LEU A 133 4.93 -13.67 3.94
N ALA A 134 3.98 -12.77 3.69
CA ALA A 134 2.82 -12.56 4.54
C ALA A 134 1.96 -13.83 4.65
N HIS A 135 1.77 -14.56 3.54
CA HIS A 135 1.03 -15.83 3.54
C HIS A 135 1.71 -16.87 4.42
N THR A 136 3.03 -17.04 4.23
CA THR A 136 3.84 -17.97 5.04
C THR A 136 3.71 -17.65 6.53
N TRP A 137 3.74 -16.37 6.89
CA TRP A 137 3.60 -15.95 8.28
C TRP A 137 2.18 -16.14 8.82
N ALA A 138 1.15 -15.77 8.05
CA ALA A 138 -0.25 -15.95 8.42
C ALA A 138 -0.58 -17.42 8.72
N VAL A 139 -0.09 -18.37 7.90
CA VAL A 139 -0.24 -19.82 8.16
C VAL A 139 0.37 -20.18 9.52
N LYS A 140 1.61 -19.75 9.78
CA LYS A 140 2.31 -20.02 11.04
C LYS A 140 1.56 -19.43 12.24
N LEU A 141 1.01 -18.22 12.13
CA LEU A 141 0.24 -17.58 13.21
C LEU A 141 -1.08 -18.30 13.47
N ALA A 142 -1.84 -18.63 12.42
CA ALA A 142 -3.10 -19.36 12.53
C ALA A 142 -2.88 -20.77 13.11
N GLU A 143 -1.78 -21.45 12.75
CA GLU A 143 -1.38 -22.72 13.36
C GLU A 143 -0.95 -22.58 14.81
N ARG A 144 -0.36 -21.46 15.23
CA ARG A 144 0.09 -21.27 16.61
C ARG A 144 -1.02 -20.76 17.52
N GLY A 145 -2.00 -20.04 16.99
CA GLY A 145 -3.06 -19.40 17.75
C GLY A 145 -2.57 -18.24 18.63
N ARG A 146 -1.42 -17.65 18.30
CA ARG A 146 -0.86 -16.47 18.99
C ARG A 146 0.02 -15.66 18.04
N ILE A 147 0.10 -14.36 18.29
CA ILE A 147 0.95 -13.46 17.52
C ILE A 147 2.43 -13.78 17.79
N LEU A 148 3.20 -13.87 16.71
CA LEU A 148 4.65 -13.91 16.69
C LEU A 148 5.09 -12.84 15.72
N TYR A 149 6.05 -12.02 16.12
CA TYR A 149 6.59 -10.98 15.24
C TYR A 149 7.74 -11.57 14.41
N PRO A 150 7.76 -11.35 13.09
CA PRO A 150 8.84 -11.79 12.23
C PRO A 150 10.07 -10.91 12.42
N GLU A 151 11.26 -11.51 12.40
CA GLU A 151 12.52 -10.76 12.43
C GLU A 151 12.96 -10.48 10.99
N LEU A 152 12.30 -9.52 10.32
CA LEU A 152 12.57 -9.14 8.93
C LEU A 152 13.12 -7.71 8.86
N PRO A 153 14.45 -7.52 8.74
CA PRO A 153 15.05 -6.20 8.68
C PRO A 153 14.51 -5.37 7.51
N GLY A 154 14.05 -4.15 7.78
CA GLY A 154 13.56 -3.22 6.77
C GLY A 154 12.15 -3.51 6.24
N ILE A 155 11.44 -4.50 6.79
CA ILE A 155 10.04 -4.79 6.48
C ILE A 155 9.18 -4.40 7.69
N GLY A 156 8.19 -3.55 7.45
CA GLY A 156 7.17 -3.18 8.43
C GLY A 156 6.01 -4.16 8.41
N GLU A 157 5.17 -4.14 9.45
CA GLU A 157 4.14 -5.16 9.63
C GLU A 157 2.88 -4.66 10.31
N ASN A 158 1.74 -5.14 9.83
CA ASN A 158 0.47 -5.13 10.56
C ASN A 158 -0.03 -6.56 10.70
N ILE A 159 -0.38 -6.96 11.92
CA ILE A 159 -0.81 -8.33 12.23
C ILE A 159 -2.12 -8.30 13.00
N ARG A 160 -3.10 -9.04 12.52
CA ARG A 160 -4.36 -9.30 13.24
C ARG A 160 -4.54 -10.79 13.44
N LEU A 161 -4.92 -11.16 14.66
CA LEU A 161 -5.32 -12.51 15.01
C LEU A 161 -6.73 -12.44 15.60
N SER A 162 -7.65 -13.23 15.08
CA SER A 162 -9.00 -13.36 15.63
C SER A 162 -9.38 -14.83 15.78
N MET A 163 -10.17 -15.10 16.81
CA MET A 163 -10.84 -16.39 16.93
C MET A 163 -12.10 -16.34 16.05
N ALA A 164 -12.35 -17.44 15.37
CA ALA A 164 -13.55 -17.67 14.59
C ALA A 164 -14.49 -18.60 15.36
N ASP A 165 -15.77 -18.52 15.03
CA ASP A 165 -16.79 -19.47 15.41
C ASP A 165 -17.60 -19.88 14.17
N GLU A 166 -18.69 -20.63 14.37
CA GLU A 166 -19.54 -21.10 13.28
C GLU A 166 -20.22 -19.96 12.49
N GLN A 167 -20.33 -18.76 13.08
CA GLN A 167 -20.98 -17.59 12.47
C GLN A 167 -19.97 -16.61 11.87
N THR A 168 -18.68 -16.79 12.15
CA THR A 168 -17.62 -15.88 11.70
C THR A 168 -17.38 -16.02 10.21
N HIS A 169 -17.48 -14.90 9.49
CA HIS A 169 -17.03 -14.82 8.10
C HIS A 169 -15.53 -14.48 8.04
N LEU A 170 -14.90 -14.80 6.90
CA LEU A 170 -13.56 -14.31 6.61
C LEU A 170 -13.61 -12.80 6.33
N PRO A 171 -12.89 -11.97 7.09
CA PRO A 171 -12.97 -10.52 6.95
C PRO A 171 -12.42 -10.08 5.59
N SER A 172 -13.19 -9.24 4.89
CA SER A 172 -12.81 -8.59 3.63
C SER A 172 -11.61 -7.67 3.80
N GLY A 173 -10.98 -7.28 2.69
CA GLY A 173 -9.81 -6.40 2.75
C GLY A 173 -10.13 -5.00 3.26
N ILE A 174 -11.36 -4.53 2.99
CA ILE A 174 -11.89 -3.25 3.47
C ILE A 174 -12.05 -3.30 4.99
N GLU A 175 -12.73 -4.32 5.54
CA GLU A 175 -12.94 -4.48 6.99
C GLU A 175 -11.62 -4.57 7.78
N VAL A 176 -10.59 -5.18 7.19
CA VAL A 176 -9.25 -5.25 7.80
C VAL A 176 -8.59 -3.88 7.83
N THR A 177 -8.64 -3.17 6.70
CA THR A 177 -7.99 -1.87 6.56
C THR A 177 -8.68 -0.81 7.41
N ASP A 178 -10.00 -0.78 7.42
CA ASP A 178 -10.79 0.14 8.24
C ASP A 178 -10.48 -0.06 9.72
N PHE A 179 -10.46 -1.31 10.20
CA PHE A 179 -10.09 -1.62 11.58
C PHE A 179 -8.70 -1.08 11.99
N TRP A 180 -7.72 -1.13 11.09
CA TRP A 180 -6.40 -0.55 11.34
C TRP A 180 -6.40 0.98 11.22
N ALA A 181 -7.18 1.54 10.30
CA ALA A 181 -7.28 2.98 10.07
C ALA A 181 -8.04 3.71 11.18
N ASP A 182 -9.00 3.06 11.84
CA ASP A 182 -9.78 3.59 12.96
C ASP A 182 -8.89 3.98 14.16
N GLU A 183 -7.67 3.41 14.26
CA GLU A 183 -6.71 3.82 15.28
C GLU A 183 -6.28 5.30 15.15
N ALA A 184 -6.52 5.94 14.01
CA ALA A 184 -6.30 7.37 13.81
C ALA A 184 -7.04 8.24 14.84
N GLU A 185 -8.20 7.79 15.33
CA GLU A 185 -8.98 8.50 16.36
C GLU A 185 -8.22 8.63 17.68
N ASN A 186 -7.27 7.72 17.94
CA ASN A 186 -6.46 7.68 19.15
C ASN A 186 -5.05 8.27 18.95
N PHE A 187 -4.72 8.73 17.74
CA PHE A 187 -3.38 9.26 17.43
C PHE A 187 -3.27 10.76 17.76
N ASP A 188 -2.24 11.11 18.52
CA ASP A 188 -1.91 12.50 18.85
C ASP A 188 -1.07 13.12 17.73
N PHE A 189 -1.73 13.82 16.81
CA PHE A 189 -1.07 14.50 15.68
C PHE A 189 -0.23 15.71 16.10
N GLU A 190 -0.50 16.31 17.27
CA GLU A 190 0.27 17.44 17.79
C GLU A 190 1.62 16.96 18.37
N ARG A 191 1.66 15.72 18.86
CA ARG A 191 2.85 15.10 19.45
C ARG A 191 3.07 13.70 18.88
N PRO A 192 3.34 13.60 17.56
CA PRO A 192 3.36 12.32 16.86
C PRO A 192 4.53 11.47 17.36
N ARG A 193 4.20 10.26 17.82
CA ARG A 193 5.15 9.31 18.39
C ARG A 193 4.60 7.90 18.28
N TRP A 194 5.49 6.93 18.42
CA TRP A 194 5.07 5.54 18.49
C TRP A 194 4.16 5.27 19.69
N HIS A 195 3.06 4.57 19.43
CA HIS A 195 2.15 4.08 20.44
C HIS A 195 1.55 2.75 19.99
N PRO A 196 1.45 1.73 20.86
CA PRO A 196 0.98 0.40 20.46
C PRO A 196 -0.50 0.39 20.01
N SER A 197 -1.32 1.35 20.44
CA SER A 197 -2.73 1.44 20.03
C SER A 197 -2.95 2.15 18.69
N THR A 198 -1.89 2.67 18.07
CA THR A 198 -1.96 3.41 16.80
C THR A 198 -0.95 2.93 15.77
N GLN A 199 -0.23 1.85 16.08
CA GLN A 199 0.87 1.37 15.27
C GLN A 199 0.41 0.88 13.89
N HIS A 200 -0.83 0.36 13.78
CA HIS A 200 -1.33 -0.14 12.52
C HIS A 200 -1.70 1.01 11.60
N PHE A 201 -2.39 2.01 12.13
CA PHE A 201 -2.70 3.24 11.41
C PHE A 201 -1.42 3.93 10.91
N THR A 202 -0.45 4.16 11.79
CA THR A 202 0.77 4.90 11.43
C THR A 202 1.60 4.16 10.39
N GLN A 203 1.57 2.82 10.37
CA GLN A 203 2.19 2.04 9.31
C GLN A 203 1.46 2.22 7.95
N ILE A 204 0.13 2.27 7.93
CA ILE A 204 -0.65 2.49 6.69
C ILE A 204 -0.30 3.85 6.08
N VAL A 205 -0.25 4.89 6.89
CA VAL A 205 0.00 6.26 6.42
C VAL A 205 1.48 6.66 6.43
N TRP A 206 2.40 5.72 6.68
CA TRP A 206 3.83 6.01 6.68
C TRP A 206 4.29 6.50 5.30
N LYS A 207 4.73 7.76 5.22
CA LYS A 207 4.99 8.47 3.96
C LYS A 207 6.06 7.79 3.09
N GLU A 208 7.14 7.31 3.71
CA GLU A 208 8.24 6.66 3.00
C GLU A 208 7.94 5.22 2.57
N THR A 209 6.95 4.56 3.19
CA THR A 209 6.51 3.23 2.74
C THR A 209 5.83 3.36 1.38
N PHE A 210 6.26 2.54 0.42
CA PHE A 210 5.73 2.57 -0.95
C PHE A 210 5.29 1.20 -1.48
N GLU A 211 5.75 0.09 -0.92
CA GLU A 211 5.32 -1.28 -1.29
C GLU A 211 4.51 -1.93 -0.17
N MET A 212 3.54 -2.77 -0.54
CA MET A 212 2.87 -3.66 0.41
C MET A 212 2.54 -5.04 -0.18
N GLY A 213 2.45 -6.03 0.71
CA GLY A 213 1.86 -7.33 0.41
C GLY A 213 1.08 -7.84 1.61
N ILE A 214 -0.03 -8.52 1.39
CA ILE A 214 -0.92 -8.98 2.46
C ILE A 214 -1.49 -10.36 2.18
N ALA A 215 -1.69 -11.12 3.24
CA ALA A 215 -2.36 -12.41 3.18
C ALA A 215 -3.19 -12.67 4.43
N ARG A 216 -4.19 -13.54 4.29
CA ARG A 216 -4.95 -14.09 5.42
C ARG A 216 -4.94 -15.62 5.38
N CYS A 217 -5.05 -16.22 6.56
CA CYS A 217 -5.15 -17.67 6.71
C CYS A 217 -6.16 -18.00 7.80
N TRP A 218 -7.07 -18.94 7.51
CA TRP A 218 -7.98 -19.50 8.51
C TRP A 218 -7.62 -20.97 8.77
N ASN A 219 -7.16 -21.22 10.00
CA ASN A 219 -7.02 -22.57 10.52
C ASN A 219 -8.34 -23.00 11.16
N THR A 220 -9.13 -23.80 10.43
CA THR A 220 -10.45 -24.29 10.90
C THR A 220 -10.34 -25.32 12.03
N SER A 221 -9.21 -26.01 12.18
CA SER A 221 -9.00 -26.93 13.32
C SER A 221 -8.78 -26.20 14.64
N LYS A 222 -8.25 -24.97 14.57
CA LYS A 222 -8.02 -24.10 15.74
C LYS A 222 -9.01 -22.95 15.85
N ASN A 223 -9.92 -22.84 14.87
CA ASN A 223 -10.81 -21.70 14.69
C ASN A 223 -10.06 -20.36 14.84
N CYS A 224 -8.92 -20.23 14.15
CA CYS A 224 -8.06 -19.07 14.26
C CYS A 224 -7.84 -18.46 12.88
N ILE A 225 -8.12 -17.17 12.74
CA ILE A 225 -7.85 -16.38 11.54
C ILE A 225 -6.63 -15.50 11.84
N ALA A 226 -5.64 -15.55 10.96
CA ALA A 226 -4.48 -14.69 10.98
C ALA A 226 -4.43 -13.85 9.72
N ILE A 227 -4.13 -12.57 9.86
CA ILE A 227 -3.98 -11.62 8.77
C ILE A 227 -2.67 -10.89 8.99
N VAL A 228 -1.84 -10.86 7.95
CA VAL A 228 -0.50 -10.28 8.01
C VAL A 228 -0.34 -9.40 6.78
N ALA A 229 -0.03 -8.13 7.00
CA ALA A 229 0.43 -7.21 5.96
C ALA A 229 1.90 -6.88 6.22
N PHE A 230 2.68 -6.85 5.16
CA PHE A 230 4.06 -6.42 5.16
C PHE A 230 4.25 -5.20 4.27
N TYR A 231 5.17 -4.33 4.69
CA TYR A 231 5.39 -3.02 4.11
C TYR A 231 6.88 -2.81 3.86
N ARG A 232 7.24 -2.19 2.73
CA ARG A 232 8.64 -1.87 2.43
C ARG A 232 8.76 -0.44 1.87
N PRO A 233 9.69 0.37 2.39
CA PRO A 233 10.43 0.21 3.64
C PRO A 233 9.51 0.14 4.87
N ALA A 234 10.04 -0.39 5.97
CA ALA A 234 9.36 -0.42 7.26
C ALA A 234 8.99 0.98 7.75
N GLY A 235 7.77 1.11 8.28
CA GLY A 235 7.35 2.30 9.01
C GLY A 235 7.64 2.20 10.51
N ASN A 236 7.02 3.10 11.28
CA ASN A 236 7.05 3.09 12.75
C ASN A 236 8.46 3.13 13.36
N SER A 237 9.40 3.78 12.69
CA SER A 237 10.75 4.01 13.24
C SER A 237 10.67 4.94 14.44
N ASN A 238 11.27 4.53 15.56
CA ASN A 238 11.34 5.33 16.80
C ASN A 238 12.52 6.31 16.82
N ALA A 239 13.22 6.49 15.69
CA ALA A 239 14.29 7.48 15.63
C ALA A 239 13.73 8.91 15.77
N PRO A 240 14.50 9.85 16.37
CA PRO A 240 14.00 11.21 16.60
C PRO A 240 13.53 11.89 15.32
N GLY A 241 12.28 12.37 15.31
CA GLY A 241 11.71 13.13 14.20
C GLY A 241 11.02 12.29 13.11
N GLU A 242 11.21 10.97 13.08
CA GLU A 242 10.65 10.08 12.05
C GLU A 242 9.13 10.20 11.93
N PHE A 243 8.42 10.13 13.06
CA PHE A 243 6.96 10.25 13.10
C PHE A 243 6.47 11.62 12.59
N GLN A 244 7.19 12.71 12.88
CA GLN A 244 6.83 14.05 12.42
C GLN A 244 6.92 14.17 10.90
N VAL A 245 7.87 13.48 10.27
CA VAL A 245 8.11 13.51 8.82
C VAL A 245 7.20 12.52 8.09
N ASN A 246 6.92 11.37 8.70
CA ASN A 246 6.27 10.24 8.05
C ASN A 246 4.78 10.06 8.35
N VAL A 247 4.23 10.68 9.39
CA VAL A 247 2.79 10.61 9.69
C VAL A 247 2.19 12.01 9.52
N PRO A 248 1.67 12.34 8.32
CA PRO A 248 1.07 13.64 8.08
C PRO A 248 -0.18 13.84 8.95
N SER A 249 -0.45 15.10 9.31
CA SER A 249 -1.78 15.46 9.79
C SER A 249 -2.81 15.18 8.69
N LYS A 250 -4.08 15.02 9.09
CA LYS A 250 -5.17 14.94 8.11
C LYS A 250 -5.04 16.12 7.15
N ALA A 251 -5.04 15.85 5.85
CA ALA A 251 -4.97 16.93 4.88
C ALA A 251 -6.21 17.81 5.08
N SER A 252 -6.00 19.08 5.41
CA SER A 252 -6.96 20.13 5.07
C SER A 252 -7.14 20.00 3.56
N LEU A 253 -8.36 19.73 3.11
CA LEU A 253 -8.69 19.60 1.68
C LEU A 253 -8.30 20.85 0.84
N GLU A 254 -7.84 21.90 1.50
CA GLU A 254 -7.40 23.19 0.96
C GLU A 254 -5.89 23.23 0.64
N ASP A 255 -5.05 22.37 1.24
CA ASP A 255 -3.58 22.43 1.12
C ASP A 255 -2.98 21.45 0.09
N LEU A 256 -3.82 20.72 -0.67
CA LEU A 256 -3.32 19.89 -1.76
C LEU A 256 -2.79 20.79 -2.89
N PRO A 257 -1.50 20.73 -3.26
CA PRO A 257 -0.99 21.51 -4.36
C PRO A 257 -1.75 21.15 -5.63
N LEU A 258 -2.41 22.14 -6.22
CA LEU A 258 -2.98 22.12 -7.57
C LEU A 258 -1.84 22.00 -8.61
N SER A 259 -1.06 20.93 -8.55
CA SER A 259 -0.19 20.55 -9.64
C SER A 259 -1.02 19.72 -10.60
N SER A 260 -1.36 20.36 -11.72
CA SER A 260 -2.09 19.82 -12.85
C SER A 260 -1.49 18.49 -13.33
N ASN A 261 -2.15 17.38 -12.98
CA ASN A 261 -2.29 16.11 -13.71
C ASN A 261 -2.39 14.92 -12.74
N THR A 262 -3.40 14.89 -11.86
CA THR A 262 -3.68 13.68 -11.07
C THR A 262 -5.18 13.48 -10.89
N PRO A 263 -5.72 12.23 -10.95
CA PRO A 263 -7.16 11.93 -10.90
C PRO A 263 -7.87 12.28 -9.58
N LEU A 264 -7.16 12.83 -8.60
CA LEU A 264 -7.64 13.13 -7.24
C LEU A 264 -8.87 14.04 -7.21
N ARG A 265 -9.06 14.90 -8.22
CA ARG A 265 -10.24 15.78 -8.31
C ARG A 265 -11.57 15.01 -8.44
N PHE A 266 -11.55 13.83 -9.06
CA PHE A 266 -12.76 13.03 -9.27
C PHE A 266 -13.18 12.25 -8.02
N VAL A 267 -12.22 11.67 -7.31
CA VAL A 267 -12.47 10.94 -6.05
C VAL A 267 -13.06 11.88 -5.00
N VAL A 268 -12.54 13.10 -4.90
CA VAL A 268 -13.05 14.13 -3.98
C VAL A 268 -14.50 14.55 -4.33
N SER A 269 -14.84 14.68 -5.62
CA SER A 269 -16.20 15.03 -6.04
C SER A 269 -17.19 13.89 -5.78
N ALA A 270 -16.77 12.63 -5.92
CA ALA A 270 -17.59 11.46 -5.59
C ALA A 270 -17.87 11.36 -4.07
N MET A 271 -16.87 11.64 -3.22
CA MET A 271 -17.02 11.66 -1.77
C MET A 271 -17.98 12.76 -1.28
N GLN A 272 -17.90 13.97 -1.84
CA GLN A 272 -18.81 15.07 -1.48
C GLN A 272 -20.27 14.80 -1.88
N ARG A 273 -20.51 14.05 -2.96
CA ARG A 273 -21.87 13.63 -3.35
C ARG A 273 -22.42 12.53 -2.45
N SER A 274 -21.58 11.62 -1.97
CA SER A 274 -22.00 10.54 -1.08
C SER A 274 -22.37 11.06 0.32
N MET A 275 -21.63 12.04 0.86
CA MET A 275 -21.92 12.64 2.17
C MET A 275 -23.18 13.54 2.17
N THR A 276 -23.49 14.22 1.06
CA THR A 276 -24.72 15.03 0.95
C THR A 276 -25.98 14.17 0.78
N LEU A 277 -25.86 12.97 0.21
CA LEU A 277 -26.96 12.00 0.12
C LEU A 277 -27.32 11.40 1.49
N SER A 278 -26.34 11.16 2.38
CA SER A 278 -26.63 10.66 3.74
C SER A 278 -27.32 11.67 4.65
N ASP A 279 -27.07 12.98 4.48
CA ASP A 279 -27.74 14.02 5.27
C ASP A 279 -29.18 14.30 4.81
N SER A 280 -29.48 14.08 3.52
CA SER A 280 -30.83 14.26 2.97
C SER A 280 -31.84 13.17 3.39
N ALA A 281 -31.38 12.04 3.94
CA ALA A 281 -32.22 10.90 4.29
C ALA A 281 -32.76 10.92 5.75
N VAL A 282 -32.38 11.91 6.58
CA VAL A 282 -32.74 11.94 8.01
C VAL A 282 -33.96 12.83 8.33
N GLN A 283 -34.52 13.57 7.38
CA GLN A 283 -35.78 14.30 7.61
C GLN A 283 -37.01 13.48 7.20
N SER A 284 -37.47 12.62 8.11
CA SER A 284 -38.84 12.07 8.07
C SER A 284 -39.83 13.15 8.52
N PRO A 285 -40.92 13.43 7.78
CA PRO A 285 -41.94 14.34 8.28
C PRO A 285 -42.86 13.63 9.29
N ALA A 286 -43.11 14.33 10.38
CA ALA A 286 -43.93 13.92 11.49
C ALA A 286 -45.40 13.65 11.10
N ARG A 287 -45.93 12.65 11.80
CA ARG A 287 -47.33 12.25 11.98
C ARG A 287 -48.32 13.42 12.02
N SER A 288 -49.38 13.37 11.21
CA SER A 288 -50.60 14.15 11.40
C SER A 288 -51.81 13.22 11.50
N SER A 289 -52.27 13.02 12.72
CA SER A 289 -53.59 12.53 13.09
C SER A 289 -54.67 13.57 12.80
N LYS A 290 -55.78 13.19 12.15
CA LYS A 290 -57.16 13.58 12.53
C LYS A 290 -58.22 12.95 11.60
N GLN A 291 -59.23 12.38 12.30
CA GLN A 291 -60.62 12.04 11.94
C GLN A 291 -60.88 10.97 10.87
#